data_AF-A0A972BJ79-F1
#
_entry.id   AF-A0A972BJ79-F1
#
_cell.length_a   1.000
_cell.length_b   1.000
_cell.length_c   1.000
_cell.angle_alpha   90.00
_cell.angle_beta   90.00
_cell.angle_gamma   90.00
#
_symmetry.space_group_name_H-M   'P 1'
#
loop_
_entity.id
_entity.type
_entity.pdbx_description
1 polymer ?
#
loop_
_entity_poly.entity_id
_entity_poly.type
_entity_poly.pdbx_seq_one_letter_code
_entity_poly.pdbx_strand_id
1 'polypeptide(L)'
;MKITFPHLGYCSIPLRSLLADLGHEVIIPPPITRKTISLGTRHGPEFACYPLKLGLGNFIEALELGADTLLMGGGIGPCRFGYYAQVQRDILQSLGYKFRMLVVEPPLGHARQFLAVLREVLGEKSWSDLARAAHLALVKLGACDDIQRASLKLRPLAQDKSAFSKLYRRALEEIDMASGVKAVREAKARSIAAMEAML
;
A
#
# COMPACT_ATOMS: atom_id res chain seq x y z
N MET A 1 2.24 6.86 15.56
CA MET A 1 3.51 6.25 15.11
C MET A 1 3.84 6.74 13.70
N LYS A 2 5.11 6.63 13.27
CA LYS A 2 5.54 6.90 11.89
C LYS A 2 5.55 5.61 11.10
N ILE A 3 4.39 5.30 10.52
CA ILE A 3 4.12 3.99 9.92
C ILE A 3 4.39 3.99 8.42
N THR A 4 4.97 2.91 7.92
CA THR A 4 5.20 2.68 6.49
C THR A 4 4.77 1.27 6.08
N PHE A 5 4.64 1.06 4.78
CA PHE A 5 4.30 -0.21 4.14
C PHE A 5 4.95 -0.23 2.75
N PRO A 6 5.23 -1.42 2.17
CA PRO A 6 5.83 -1.48 0.84
C PRO A 6 4.81 -1.10 -0.25
N HIS A 7 5.29 -0.64 -1.40
CA HIS A 7 4.42 -0.40 -2.56
C HIS A 7 3.87 -1.72 -3.10
N LEU A 8 2.54 -1.85 -3.11
CA LEU A 8 1.80 -2.99 -3.67
C LEU A 8 0.78 -2.47 -4.68
N GLY A 9 1.27 -1.98 -5.82
CA GLY A 9 0.42 -1.30 -6.81
C GLY A 9 -0.20 -0.02 -6.22
N TYR A 10 -1.50 0.17 -6.43
CA TYR A 10 -2.24 1.32 -5.89
C TYR A 10 -2.67 1.15 -4.43
N CYS A 11 -2.33 0.04 -3.76
CA CYS A 11 -2.72 -0.20 -2.36
C CYS A 11 -2.15 0.83 -1.38
N SER A 12 -1.15 1.61 -1.78
CA SER A 12 -0.65 2.74 -0.99
C SER A 12 -1.74 3.77 -0.70
N ILE A 13 -2.70 3.96 -1.60
CA ILE A 13 -3.81 4.92 -1.47
C ILE A 13 -4.76 4.53 -0.32
N PRO A 14 -5.42 3.35 -0.34
CA PRO A 14 -6.33 2.98 0.74
C PRO A 14 -5.60 2.76 2.07
N LEU A 15 -4.37 2.23 2.07
CA LEU A 15 -3.59 2.05 3.31
C LEU A 15 -3.20 3.39 3.93
N ARG A 16 -2.75 4.35 3.12
CA ARG A 16 -2.48 5.71 3.58
C ARG A 16 -3.74 6.34 4.17
N SER A 17 -4.87 6.24 3.47
CA SER A 17 -6.14 6.79 3.95
C SER A 17 -6.55 6.18 5.30
N LEU A 18 -6.50 4.86 5.43
CA LEU A 18 -6.85 4.15 6.67
C LEU A 18 -5.97 4.58 7.85
N LEU A 19 -4.66 4.55 7.67
CA LEU A 19 -3.71 4.82 8.75
C LEU A 19 -3.67 6.29 9.14
N ALA A 20 -3.78 7.20 8.15
CA ALA A 20 -3.86 8.64 8.41
C ALA A 20 -5.14 9.02 9.15
N ASP A 21 -6.30 8.45 8.78
CA ASP A 21 -7.57 8.69 9.48
C ASP A 21 -7.55 8.18 10.93
N LEU A 22 -6.77 7.14 11.20
CA LEU A 22 -6.51 6.62 12.55
C LEU A 22 -5.51 7.49 13.34
N GLY A 23 -4.91 8.51 12.73
CA GLY A 23 -4.04 9.48 13.39
C GLY A 23 -2.54 9.15 13.30
N HIS A 24 -2.13 8.25 12.42
CA HIS A 24 -0.71 7.94 12.21
C HIS A 24 -0.06 8.84 11.17
N GLU A 25 1.22 9.13 11.35
CA GLU A 25 2.06 9.75 10.33
C GLU A 25 2.46 8.66 9.34
N VAL A 26 1.90 8.70 8.12
CA VAL A 26 2.16 7.68 7.10
C VAL A 26 3.35 8.11 6.24
N ILE A 27 4.47 7.40 6.38
CA ILE A 27 5.65 7.57 5.55
C ILE A 27 5.53 6.65 4.34
N ILE A 28 5.15 7.21 3.19
CA ILE A 28 5.09 6.47 1.94
C ILE A 28 6.52 6.36 1.39
N PRO A 29 7.04 5.16 1.10
CA PRO A 29 8.35 5.02 0.48
C PRO A 29 8.36 5.73 -0.89
N PRO A 30 9.53 6.16 -1.38
CA PRO A 30 9.62 6.75 -2.71
C PRO A 30 9.14 5.75 -3.79
N PRO A 31 8.77 6.24 -4.99
CA PRO A 31 8.43 5.36 -6.11
C PRO A 31 9.54 4.34 -6.37
N ILE A 32 9.17 3.11 -6.74
CA ILE A 32 10.15 2.06 -7.02
C ILE A 32 11.07 2.50 -8.16
N THR A 33 12.36 2.65 -7.86
CA THR A 33 13.40 2.99 -8.83
C THR A 33 14.48 1.91 -8.90
N ARG A 34 15.48 2.10 -9.77
CA ARG A 34 16.68 1.27 -9.77
C ARG A 34 17.40 1.27 -8.42
N LYS A 35 17.33 2.37 -7.65
CA LYS A 35 17.88 2.44 -6.29
C LYS A 35 17.16 1.43 -5.38
N THR A 36 15.82 1.47 -5.33
CA THR A 36 14.99 0.54 -4.56
C THR A 36 15.32 -0.92 -4.88
N ILE A 37 15.41 -1.25 -6.17
CA ILE A 37 15.72 -2.61 -6.64
C ILE A 37 17.14 -3.02 -6.24
N SER A 38 18.11 -2.12 -6.37
CA SER A 38 19.51 -2.36 -6.00
C SER A 38 19.64 -2.62 -4.50
N LEU A 39 19.01 -1.81 -3.64
CA LEU A 39 18.97 -2.02 -2.19
C LEU A 39 18.39 -3.39 -1.83
N GLY A 40 17.22 -3.71 -2.39
CA GLY A 40 16.56 -4.99 -2.19
C GLY A 40 17.37 -6.20 -2.64
N THR A 41 18.09 -6.08 -3.76
CA THR A 41 18.91 -7.17 -4.32
C THR A 41 20.23 -7.32 -3.58
N ARG A 42 20.83 -6.22 -3.11
CA ARG A 42 22.10 -6.22 -2.37
C ARG A 42 21.99 -6.92 -1.02
N HIS A 43 20.87 -6.71 -0.33
CA HIS A 43 20.67 -7.20 1.03
C HIS A 43 19.74 -8.42 1.11
N GLY A 44 18.90 -8.62 0.10
CA GLY A 44 17.98 -9.75 0.05
C GLY A 44 18.68 -11.04 -0.41
N PRO A 45 18.16 -12.23 -0.03
CA PRO A 45 18.69 -13.50 -0.50
C PRO A 45 18.63 -13.62 -2.02
N GLU A 46 19.63 -14.24 -2.63
CA GLU A 46 19.74 -14.37 -4.09
C GLU A 46 18.48 -15.02 -4.69
N PHE A 47 18.08 -16.17 -4.14
CA PHE A 47 16.92 -16.95 -4.57
C PHE A 47 15.58 -16.50 -3.96
N ALA A 48 15.53 -15.33 -3.31
CA ALA A 48 14.28 -14.76 -2.87
C ALA A 48 13.49 -14.19 -4.05
N CYS A 49 12.17 -14.31 -3.98
CA CYS A 49 11.26 -13.78 -4.98
C CYS A 49 11.33 -12.25 -5.06
N TYR A 50 11.16 -11.72 -6.27
CA TYR A 50 11.32 -10.29 -6.55
C TYR A 50 10.49 -9.35 -5.65
N PRO A 51 9.23 -9.68 -5.27
CA PRO A 51 8.46 -8.83 -4.36
C PRO A 51 9.08 -8.67 -2.96
N LEU A 52 9.80 -9.69 -2.46
CA LEU A 52 10.54 -9.57 -1.19
C LEU A 52 11.61 -8.49 -1.30
N LYS A 53 12.38 -8.51 -2.41
CA LYS A 53 13.46 -7.56 -2.68
C LYS A 53 12.90 -6.13 -2.84
N LEU A 54 11.81 -5.97 -3.59
CA LEU A 54 11.14 -4.67 -3.72
C LEU A 54 10.67 -4.13 -2.36
N GLY A 55 10.00 -4.97 -1.55
CA GLY A 55 9.55 -4.58 -0.22
C GLY A 55 10.71 -4.23 0.72
N LEU A 56 11.81 -4.98 0.65
CA LEU A 56 13.02 -4.69 1.42
C LEU A 56 13.62 -3.33 1.04
N GLY A 57 13.74 -3.04 -0.27
CA GLY A 57 14.20 -1.74 -0.75
C GLY A 57 13.31 -0.60 -0.28
N ASN A 58 11.98 -0.77 -0.36
CA ASN A 58 11.03 0.22 0.15
C ASN A 58 11.16 0.44 1.66
N PHE A 59 11.35 -0.61 2.45
CA PHE A 59 11.54 -0.45 3.89
C PHE A 59 12.84 0.27 4.22
N ILE A 60 13.95 -0.04 3.54
CA ILE A 60 15.21 0.70 3.72
C ILE A 60 14.99 2.19 3.45
N GLU A 61 14.39 2.53 2.30
CA GLU A 61 14.15 3.93 1.94
C GLU A 61 13.17 4.63 2.89
N ALA A 62 12.13 3.94 3.38
CA ALA A 62 11.19 4.51 4.34
C ALA A 62 11.81 4.71 5.74
N LEU A 63 12.69 3.80 6.17
CA LEU A 63 13.46 3.95 7.42
C LEU A 63 14.43 5.13 7.33
N GLU A 64 15.10 5.32 6.17
CA GLU A 64 15.94 6.50 5.91
C GLU A 64 15.14 7.81 5.95
N LEU A 65 13.84 7.78 5.61
CA LEU A 65 12.92 8.92 5.71
C LEU A 65 12.35 9.12 7.12
N GLY A 66 12.73 8.30 8.09
CA GLY A 66 12.34 8.44 9.50
C GLY A 66 11.09 7.65 9.90
N ALA A 67 10.66 6.65 9.12
CA ALA A 67 9.67 5.69 9.59
C ALA A 67 10.20 4.93 10.83
N ASP A 68 9.36 4.72 11.84
CA ASP A 68 9.70 3.96 13.04
C ASP A 68 8.96 2.61 13.12
N THR A 69 7.92 2.44 12.31
CA THR A 69 7.04 1.28 12.33
C THR A 69 6.78 0.76 10.91
N LEU A 70 7.09 -0.51 10.67
CA LEU A 70 6.89 -1.20 9.40
C LEU A 70 5.64 -2.07 9.47
N LEU A 71 4.69 -1.86 8.57
CA LEU A 71 3.51 -2.70 8.41
C LEU A 71 3.71 -3.67 7.26
N MET A 72 3.53 -4.96 7.53
CA MET A 72 3.65 -6.02 6.54
C MET A 72 2.51 -7.04 6.66
N GLY A 73 2.10 -7.62 5.55
CA GLY A 73 1.15 -8.73 5.55
C GLY A 73 1.83 -10.04 5.94
N GLY A 74 1.18 -10.83 6.79
CA GLY A 74 1.49 -12.24 7.02
C GLY A 74 0.73 -13.14 6.05
N GLY A 75 0.70 -14.45 6.33
CA GLY A 75 0.03 -15.39 5.43
C GLY A 75 0.01 -16.83 5.92
N ILE A 76 -1.10 -17.51 5.64
CA ILE A 76 -1.36 -18.92 5.99
C ILE A 76 -1.25 -19.89 4.80
N GLY A 77 -0.94 -19.37 3.61
CA GLY A 77 -0.90 -20.16 2.38
C GLY A 77 0.49 -20.72 2.06
N PRO A 78 0.62 -21.53 0.99
CA PRO A 78 1.91 -22.10 0.55
C PRO A 78 2.89 -21.03 0.01
N CYS A 79 2.44 -19.78 -0.10
CA CYS A 79 3.24 -18.69 -0.61
C CYS A 79 4.32 -18.27 0.39
N ARG A 80 5.55 -18.06 -0.09
CA ARG A 80 6.66 -17.51 0.71
C ARG A 80 6.39 -16.11 1.28
N PHE A 81 5.34 -15.43 0.80
CA PHE A 81 4.87 -14.15 1.35
C PHE A 81 4.68 -14.19 2.86
N GLY A 82 4.18 -15.30 3.42
CA GLY A 82 4.01 -15.45 4.87
C GLY A 82 5.32 -15.35 5.69
N TYR A 83 6.48 -15.53 5.05
CA TYR A 83 7.80 -15.40 5.67
C TYR A 83 8.48 -14.05 5.39
N TYR A 84 7.89 -13.19 4.56
CA TYR A 84 8.55 -11.95 4.13
C TYR A 84 8.85 -11.06 5.34
N ALA A 85 7.89 -10.89 6.24
CA ALA A 85 8.04 -10.02 7.39
C ALA A 85 9.23 -10.45 8.27
N GLN A 86 9.39 -11.76 8.52
CA GLN A 86 10.46 -12.32 9.34
C GLN A 86 11.82 -12.11 8.65
N VAL A 87 11.92 -12.48 7.37
CA VAL A 87 13.17 -12.34 6.60
C VAL A 87 13.58 -10.87 6.47
N GLN A 88 12.63 -9.98 6.16
CA GLN A 88 12.90 -8.54 6.06
C GLN A 88 13.29 -7.96 7.42
N ARG A 89 12.66 -8.40 8.51
CA ARG A 89 13.03 -7.97 9.87
C ARG A 89 14.48 -8.32 10.19
N ASP A 90 14.87 -9.57 10.00
CA ASP A 90 16.20 -10.05 10.35
C ASP A 90 17.27 -9.32 9.53
N ILE A 91 17.03 -9.13 8.22
CA ILE A 91 17.93 -8.37 7.36
C ILE A 91 18.05 -6.92 7.84
N LEU A 92 16.95 -6.22 8.05
CA LEU A 92 16.97 -4.80 8.46
C LEU A 92 17.62 -4.62 9.85
N GLN A 93 17.41 -5.55 10.78
CA GLN A 93 18.09 -5.54 12.07
C GLN A 93 19.60 -5.77 11.93
N SER A 94 20.03 -6.69 11.04
CA SER A 94 21.45 -6.91 10.75
C SER A 94 22.15 -5.69 10.14
N LEU A 95 21.39 -4.83 9.46
CA LEU A 95 21.86 -3.55 8.93
C LEU A 95 21.89 -2.43 9.98
N GLY A 96 21.46 -2.69 11.21
CA GLY A 96 21.49 -1.74 12.32
C GLY A 96 20.26 -0.83 12.43
N TYR A 97 19.21 -1.05 11.63
CA TYR A 97 17.98 -0.27 11.74
C TYR A 97 17.21 -0.61 13.02
N LYS A 98 16.67 0.42 13.66
CA LYS A 98 15.77 0.30 14.82
C LYS A 98 14.35 0.63 14.38
N PHE A 99 13.47 -0.35 14.46
CA PHE A 99 12.08 -0.20 14.05
C PHE A 99 11.20 -1.20 14.79
N ARG A 100 9.90 -0.92 14.81
CA ARG A 100 8.87 -1.89 15.16
C ARG A 100 8.30 -2.50 13.90
N MET A 101 8.02 -3.79 13.90
CA MET A 101 7.35 -4.44 12.76
C MET A 101 6.02 -5.04 13.18
N LEU A 102 4.95 -4.59 12.51
CA LEU A 102 3.59 -5.08 12.69
C LEU A 102 3.25 -6.02 11.54
N VAL A 103 2.94 -7.27 11.90
CA VAL A 103 2.61 -8.31 10.92
C VAL A 103 1.11 -8.58 10.98
N VAL A 104 0.40 -8.20 9.92
CA VAL A 104 -1.05 -8.40 9.80
C VAL A 104 -1.30 -9.82 9.29
N GLU A 105 -1.53 -10.73 10.22
CA GLU A 105 -1.90 -12.11 9.88
C GLU A 105 -3.37 -12.21 9.43
N PRO A 106 -3.71 -13.15 8.54
CA PRO A 106 -5.09 -13.43 8.19
C PRO A 106 -5.92 -13.83 9.43
N PRO A 107 -7.15 -13.30 9.58
CA PRO A 107 -7.99 -13.63 10.73
C PRO A 107 -8.38 -15.12 10.75
N LEU A 108 -8.47 -15.75 9.58
CA LEU A 108 -8.69 -17.19 9.44
C LEU A 108 -7.41 -17.93 9.91
N GLY A 109 -7.41 -18.43 11.14
CA GLY A 109 -6.29 -19.16 11.74
C GLY A 109 -5.43 -18.33 12.72
N HIS A 110 -5.41 -16.99 12.61
CA HIS A 110 -4.60 -16.11 13.47
C HIS A 110 -5.37 -14.90 14.03
N ALA A 111 -6.65 -15.09 14.37
CA ALA A 111 -7.52 -14.03 14.88
C ALA A 111 -6.95 -13.26 16.09
N ARG A 112 -6.23 -13.94 17.00
CA ARG A 112 -5.62 -13.30 18.17
C ARG A 112 -4.49 -12.35 17.78
N GLN A 113 -3.62 -12.78 16.87
CA GLN A 113 -2.52 -11.97 16.34
C GLN A 113 -3.05 -10.77 15.56
N PHE A 114 -4.04 -11.01 14.70
CA PHE A 114 -4.74 -9.96 13.97
C PHE A 114 -5.34 -8.92 14.92
N LEU A 115 -6.06 -9.35 15.96
CA LEU A 115 -6.68 -8.44 16.92
C LEU A 115 -5.64 -7.67 17.75
N ALA A 116 -4.48 -8.26 18.05
CA ALA A 116 -3.40 -7.58 18.74
C ALA A 116 -2.83 -6.42 17.91
N VAL A 117 -2.54 -6.66 16.63
CA VAL A 117 -2.09 -5.61 15.71
C VAL A 117 -3.18 -4.57 15.49
N LEU A 118 -4.44 -5.00 15.35
CA LEU A 118 -5.56 -4.09 15.16
C LEU A 118 -5.73 -3.14 16.35
N ARG A 119 -5.64 -3.63 17.58
CA ARG A 119 -5.69 -2.81 18.79
C ARG A 119 -4.52 -1.84 18.87
N GLU A 120 -3.35 -2.27 18.45
CA GLU A 120 -2.17 -1.43 18.43
C GLU A 120 -2.27 -0.28 17.41
N VAL A 121 -2.75 -0.59 16.20
CA VAL A 121 -3.01 0.40 15.15
C VAL A 121 -4.19 1.30 15.53
N LEU A 122 -5.18 0.78 16.25
CA LEU A 122 -6.31 1.57 16.75
C LEU A 122 -5.86 2.61 17.78
N GLY A 123 -4.94 2.26 18.67
CA GLY A 123 -4.45 3.15 19.72
C GLY A 123 -5.59 3.69 20.60
N GLU A 124 -5.69 5.00 20.70
CA GLU A 124 -6.73 5.71 21.48
C GLU A 124 -8.05 5.90 20.71
N LYS A 125 -8.08 5.58 19.41
CA LYS A 125 -9.28 5.75 18.58
C LYS A 125 -10.36 4.74 18.96
N SER A 126 -11.61 5.11 18.69
CA SER A 126 -12.75 4.22 18.95
C SER A 126 -12.95 3.22 17.81
N TRP A 127 -13.65 2.12 18.09
CA TRP A 127 -14.04 1.16 17.04
C TRP A 127 -14.91 1.77 15.93
N SER A 128 -15.65 2.84 16.23
CA SER A 128 -16.42 3.57 15.23
C SER A 128 -15.53 4.41 14.31
N ASP A 129 -14.42 4.97 14.83
CA ASP A 129 -13.40 5.62 14.02
C ASP A 129 -12.77 4.65 13.03
N LEU A 130 -12.41 3.46 13.51
CA LEU A 130 -11.88 2.39 12.66
C LEU A 130 -12.87 1.98 11.58
N ALA A 131 -14.14 1.76 11.93
CA ALA A 131 -15.17 1.40 10.96
C ALA A 131 -15.32 2.48 9.87
N ARG A 132 -15.30 3.76 10.26
CA ARG A 132 -15.37 4.89 9.33
C ARG A 132 -14.16 4.96 8.40
N ALA A 133 -12.96 4.87 8.97
CA ALA A 133 -11.70 4.91 8.22
C ALA A 133 -11.58 3.70 7.26
N ALA A 134 -11.93 2.50 7.74
CA ALA A 134 -11.97 1.29 6.94
C ALA A 134 -12.99 1.38 5.81
N HIS A 135 -14.18 1.93 6.06
CA HIS A 135 -15.18 2.14 5.03
C HIS A 135 -14.68 3.09 3.93
N LEU A 136 -14.06 4.22 4.28
CA LEU A 136 -13.47 5.13 3.30
C LEU A 136 -12.34 4.45 2.51
N ALA A 137 -11.44 3.74 3.19
CA ALA A 137 -10.35 3.01 2.55
C ALA A 137 -10.85 1.93 1.58
N LEU A 138 -11.91 1.18 1.94
CA LEU A 138 -12.53 0.19 1.06
C LEU A 138 -13.18 0.83 -0.17
N VAL A 139 -13.84 1.98 0.00
CA VAL A 139 -14.40 2.75 -1.13
C VAL A 139 -13.29 3.25 -2.06
N LYS A 140 -12.18 3.75 -1.51
CA LYS A 140 -10.98 4.14 -2.29
C LYS A 140 -10.37 2.96 -3.03
N LEU A 141 -10.23 1.81 -2.37
CA LEU A 141 -9.73 0.58 -2.97
C LEU A 141 -10.60 0.14 -4.15
N GLY A 142 -11.93 0.07 -3.95
CA GLY A 142 -12.87 -0.27 -5.01
C GLY A 142 -12.84 0.72 -6.18
N ALA A 143 -12.66 2.01 -5.91
CA ALA A 143 -12.51 3.01 -6.96
C ALA A 143 -11.21 2.82 -7.77
N CYS A 144 -10.09 2.54 -7.11
CA CYS A 144 -8.82 2.25 -7.77
C CYS A 144 -8.92 0.97 -8.63
N ASP A 145 -9.56 -0.08 -8.11
CA ASP A 145 -9.84 -1.33 -8.84
C ASP A 145 -10.64 -1.07 -10.12
N ASP A 146 -11.73 -0.31 -10.01
CA ASP A 146 -12.59 0.02 -11.15
C ASP A 146 -11.85 0.84 -12.22
N ILE A 147 -11.10 1.86 -11.80
CA ILE A 147 -10.26 2.68 -12.69
C ILE A 147 -9.18 1.83 -13.36
N GLN A 148 -8.54 0.93 -12.61
CA GLN A 148 -7.56 0.00 -13.17
C GLN A 148 -8.19 -0.93 -14.20
N ARG A 149 -9.35 -1.52 -13.90
CA ARG A 149 -10.09 -2.38 -14.85
C ARG A 149 -10.48 -1.61 -16.11
N ALA A 150 -10.96 -0.39 -15.98
CA ALA A 150 -11.26 0.48 -17.13
C ALA A 150 -9.99 0.76 -17.94
N SER A 151 -8.89 1.13 -17.28
CA SER A 151 -7.62 1.36 -17.94
C SER A 151 -7.11 0.14 -18.70
N LEU A 152 -7.27 -1.08 -18.17
CA LEU A 152 -6.82 -2.30 -18.85
C LEU A 152 -7.62 -2.58 -20.13
N LYS A 153 -8.89 -2.16 -20.18
CA LYS A 153 -9.76 -2.31 -21.36
C LYS A 153 -9.57 -1.21 -22.40
N LEU A 154 -9.47 0.05 -21.95
CA LEU A 154 -9.54 1.23 -22.81
C LEU A 154 -8.16 1.67 -23.31
N ARG A 155 -7.10 1.53 -22.51
CA ARG A 155 -5.75 1.98 -22.88
C ARG A 155 -5.22 1.36 -24.19
N PRO A 156 -5.46 0.08 -24.51
CA PRO A 156 -5.03 -0.49 -25.79
C PRO A 156 -5.69 0.14 -27.01
N LEU A 157 -6.92 0.64 -26.84
CA LEU A 157 -7.76 1.22 -27.90
C LEU A 157 -7.52 2.73 -28.07
N ALA A 158 -7.05 3.41 -27.03
CA ALA A 158 -6.81 4.85 -27.06
C ALA A 158 -5.78 5.25 -28.13
N GLN A 159 -6.08 6.32 -28.86
CA GLN A 159 -5.21 6.86 -29.92
C GLN A 159 -3.88 7.38 -29.33
N ASP A 160 -3.93 8.12 -28.22
CA ASP A 160 -2.75 8.57 -27.46
C ASP A 160 -2.61 7.83 -26.13
N LYS A 161 -1.79 6.78 -26.14
CA LYS A 161 -1.47 5.95 -24.97
C LYS A 161 -0.68 6.71 -23.89
N SER A 162 0.09 7.73 -24.27
CA SER A 162 0.87 8.54 -23.33
C SER A 162 -0.05 9.47 -22.55
N ALA A 163 -0.94 10.17 -23.24
CA ALA A 163 -1.99 10.98 -22.62
C ALA A 163 -2.90 10.12 -21.74
N PHE A 164 -3.30 8.93 -22.21
CA PHE A 164 -4.10 7.99 -21.41
C PHE A 164 -3.39 7.57 -20.12
N SER A 165 -2.09 7.28 -20.20
CA SER A 165 -1.29 6.91 -19.02
C SER A 165 -1.14 8.06 -18.02
N LYS A 166 -1.09 9.31 -18.49
CA LYS A 166 -1.13 10.51 -17.63
C LYS A 166 -2.50 10.66 -16.96
N LEU A 167 -3.59 10.48 -17.71
CA LEU A 167 -4.95 10.50 -17.18
C LEU A 167 -5.15 9.45 -16.09
N TYR A 168 -4.68 8.22 -16.30
CA TYR A 168 -4.72 7.16 -15.30
C TYR A 168 -4.00 7.53 -14.00
N ARG A 169 -2.78 8.09 -14.07
CA ARG A 169 -2.04 8.53 -12.87
C ARG A 169 -2.79 9.63 -12.12
N ARG A 170 -3.28 10.64 -12.85
CA ARG A 170 -4.09 11.73 -12.28
C ARG A 170 -5.35 11.20 -11.61
N ALA A 171 -6.02 10.22 -12.22
CA ALA A 171 -7.21 9.60 -11.63
C ALA A 171 -6.90 8.97 -10.26
N LEU A 172 -5.79 8.23 -10.14
CA LEU A 172 -5.36 7.67 -8.85
C LEU A 172 -5.01 8.75 -7.81
N GLU A 173 -4.33 9.82 -8.23
CA GLU A 173 -4.02 10.97 -7.36
C GLU A 173 -5.30 11.66 -6.85
N GLU A 174 -6.32 11.82 -7.72
CA GLU A 174 -7.62 12.38 -7.33
C GLU A 174 -8.35 11.48 -6.32
N ILE A 175 -8.25 10.16 -6.45
CA ILE A 175 -8.81 9.21 -5.46
C ILE A 175 -8.06 9.30 -4.12
N ASP A 176 -6.73 9.45 -4.15
CA ASP A 176 -5.92 9.60 -2.94
C ASP A 176 -6.30 10.86 -2.15
N MET A 177 -6.41 11.99 -2.85
CA MET A 177 -6.73 13.29 -2.25
C MET A 177 -8.20 13.44 -1.82
N ALA A 178 -9.10 12.54 -2.24
CA ALA A 178 -10.51 12.62 -1.87
C ALA A 178 -10.72 12.31 -0.37
N SER A 179 -11.28 13.26 0.38
CA SER A 179 -11.49 13.20 1.83
C SER A 179 -12.79 12.52 2.26
N GLY A 180 -13.58 11.97 1.34
CA GLY A 180 -14.85 11.34 1.68
C GLY A 180 -15.46 10.49 0.56
N VAL A 181 -16.40 9.63 0.95
CA VAL A 181 -17.03 8.63 0.07
C VAL A 181 -17.68 9.25 -1.16
N LYS A 182 -18.38 10.38 -0.99
CA LYS A 182 -19.01 11.10 -2.11
C LYS A 182 -17.96 11.58 -3.11
N ALA A 183 -16.92 12.25 -2.63
CA ALA A 183 -15.83 12.76 -3.46
C ALA A 183 -15.11 11.63 -4.22
N VAL A 184 -14.86 10.48 -3.57
CA VAL A 184 -14.26 9.31 -4.20
C VAL A 184 -15.15 8.78 -5.33
N ARG A 185 -16.45 8.66 -5.11
CA ARG A 185 -17.40 8.18 -6.13
C ARG A 185 -17.49 9.12 -7.32
N GLU A 186 -17.51 10.42 -7.07
CA GLU A 186 -17.55 11.44 -8.13
C GLU A 186 -16.24 11.45 -8.93
N ALA A 187 -15.08 11.41 -8.26
CA ALA A 187 -13.76 11.34 -8.91
C ALA A 187 -13.62 10.08 -9.76
N LYS A 188 -14.11 8.93 -9.26
CA LYS A 188 -14.16 7.67 -10.03
C LYS A 188 -14.99 7.83 -11.30
N ALA A 189 -16.23 8.32 -11.17
CA ALA A 189 -17.15 8.46 -12.31
C ALA A 189 -16.58 9.40 -13.38
N ARG A 190 -16.06 10.57 -12.97
CA ARG A 190 -15.41 11.52 -13.88
C ARG A 190 -14.19 10.91 -14.58
N SER A 191 -13.35 10.19 -13.84
CA SER A 191 -12.13 9.58 -14.39
C SER A 191 -12.44 8.52 -15.45
N ILE A 192 -13.44 7.67 -15.20
CA ILE A 192 -13.86 6.64 -16.16
C ILE A 192 -14.45 7.29 -17.42
N ALA A 193 -15.34 8.27 -17.27
CA ALA A 193 -15.91 8.99 -18.41
C ALA A 193 -14.81 9.70 -19.24
N ALA A 194 -13.80 10.27 -18.59
CA ALA A 194 -12.67 10.87 -19.28
C ALA A 194 -11.82 9.83 -20.04
N MET A 195 -11.67 8.62 -19.51
CA MET A 195 -10.95 7.53 -20.20
C MET A 195 -11.73 7.03 -21.42
N GLU A 196 -13.06 6.95 -21.33
CA GLU A 196 -13.93 6.55 -22.44
C GLU A 196 -13.92 7.57 -23.59
N ALA A 197 -13.78 8.86 -23.26
CA ALA A 197 -13.67 9.93 -24.25
C ALA A 197 -12.33 9.97 -25.01
N MET A 198 -11.37 9.11 -24.67
CA MET A 198 -10.06 9.01 -25.35
C MET A 198 -9.98 7.91 -26.41
N LEU A 199 -11.08 7.20 -26.66
CA LEU A 199 -11.23 6.24 -27.74
C LEU A 199 -11.47 6.97 -29.07
#